data_AF-W2CUD1-F1
#
_entry.id   AF-W2CUD1-F1
#
_cell.length_a   1.000
_cell.length_b   1.000
_cell.length_c   1.000
_cell.angle_alpha   90.00
_cell.angle_beta   90.00
_cell.angle_gamma   90.00
#
_symmetry.space_group_name_H-M   'P 1'
#
loop_
_entity.id
_entity.type
_entity.pdbx_description
1 polymer ?
#
loop_
_entity_poly.entity_id
_entity_poly.type
_entity_poly.pdbx_seq_one_letter_code
_entity_poly.pdbx_strand_id
1 'polypeptide(L)'
;SALRKKRPDRPASMDDDTAIERLPDPIDDEADETEANEERFRRLDCALAQLRADDRALVHMFYKQEKTVDELAAITGLSLSNVKVRLHRTRKKLMSLMQAMED
;
A
#
# COMPACT_ATOMS: atom_id res chain seq x y z
N SER A 1 -23.53 71.78 36.45
CA SER A 1 -22.07 71.95 36.49
C SER A 1 -21.51 71.40 37.79
N ALA A 2 -20.76 70.30 37.74
CA ALA A 2 -19.88 69.86 38.83
C ALA A 2 -18.84 68.89 38.24
N LEU A 3 -17.58 69.29 38.33
CA LEU A 3 -16.39 68.52 37.95
C LEU A 3 -16.09 67.48 39.03
N ARG A 4 -15.68 66.26 38.65
CA ARG A 4 -14.52 65.62 39.29
C ARG A 4 -13.91 64.53 38.41
N LYS A 5 -12.63 64.76 38.10
CA LYS A 5 -11.69 63.97 37.30
C LYS A 5 -10.75 63.24 38.28
N LYS A 6 -10.45 61.95 38.03
CA LYS A 6 -9.37 61.06 38.55
C LYS A 6 -9.94 59.62 38.61
N ARG A 7 -9.35 58.51 38.18
CA ARG A 7 -8.04 58.00 37.64
C ARG A 7 -8.30 56.47 37.40
N PRO A 8 -7.38 55.58 36.93
CA PRO A 8 -6.00 55.73 36.46
C PRO A 8 -5.67 55.00 35.13
N ASP A 9 -4.44 55.22 34.68
CA ASP A 9 -3.61 54.46 33.73
C ASP A 9 -4.00 53.00 33.45
N ARG A 10 -4.13 52.68 32.16
CA ARG A 10 -3.79 51.36 31.64
C ARG A 10 -2.81 51.58 30.48
N PRO A 11 -1.53 51.17 30.59
CA PRO A 11 -0.62 51.28 29.47
C PRO A 11 -1.10 50.34 28.36
N ALA A 12 -1.12 50.90 27.14
CA ALA A 12 -1.17 50.13 25.92
C ALA A 12 0.15 49.37 25.77
N SER A 13 0.06 48.05 25.75
CA SER A 13 1.01 47.12 25.15
C SER A 13 0.12 46.02 24.55
N MET A 14 0.18 45.70 23.25
CA MET A 14 1.19 44.78 22.69
C MET A 14 1.30 43.56 23.63
N ASP A 15 0.81 42.38 23.28
CA ASP A 15 1.14 41.64 22.07
C ASP A 15 -0.02 40.75 21.59
N ASP A 16 -0.19 40.75 20.27
CA ASP A 16 -1.02 39.83 19.51
C ASP A 16 -0.26 38.50 19.40
N ASP A 17 -0.20 37.74 20.49
CA ASP A 17 0.24 36.35 20.45
C ASP A 17 -1.00 35.47 20.34
N THR A 18 -1.63 35.55 19.16
CA THR A 18 -2.49 34.48 18.66
C THR A 18 -1.59 33.26 18.52
N ALA A 19 -1.44 32.51 19.62
CA ALA A 19 -0.85 31.18 19.61
C ALA A 19 -1.72 30.33 18.70
N ILE A 20 -1.35 30.29 17.42
CA ILE A 20 -1.78 29.27 16.49
C ILE A 20 -1.28 27.98 17.12
N GLU A 21 -2.15 27.29 17.85
CA GLU A 21 -1.99 25.87 18.12
C GLU A 21 -1.79 25.20 16.78
N ARG A 22 -0.52 24.96 16.43
CA ARG A 22 -0.15 24.15 15.29
C ARG A 22 -0.59 22.75 15.65
N LEU A 23 -1.83 22.43 15.30
CA LEU A 23 -2.32 21.07 15.21
C LEU A 23 -1.26 20.28 14.42
N PRO A 24 -0.71 19.17 14.94
CA PRO A 24 0.18 18.35 14.15
C PRO A 24 -0.59 17.92 12.91
N ASP A 25 -0.10 18.33 11.74
CA ASP A 25 -0.67 17.91 10.47
C ASP A 25 -0.61 16.37 10.42
N PRO A 26 -1.74 15.66 10.18
CA PRO A 26 -1.72 14.22 9.93
C PRO A 26 -1.21 14.00 8.50
N ILE A 27 0.09 14.14 8.26
CA ILE A 27 0.72 13.94 6.94
C ILE A 27 1.59 12.67 6.91
N ASP A 28 1.77 11.96 8.03
CA ASP A 28 2.61 10.75 8.04
C ASP A 28 1.86 9.47 7.63
N ASP A 29 0.55 9.36 7.87
CA ASP A 29 -0.16 8.09 7.61
C ASP A 29 -0.26 7.73 6.11
N GLU A 30 -0.42 8.70 5.20
CA GLU A 30 -0.52 8.40 3.75
C GLU A 30 0.85 8.08 3.11
N ALA A 31 1.93 8.68 3.61
CA ALA A 31 3.29 8.42 3.10
C ALA A 31 3.76 7.01 3.47
N ASP A 32 3.56 6.61 4.73
CA ASP A 32 3.86 5.26 5.21
C ASP A 32 3.05 4.18 4.48
N GLU A 33 1.77 4.44 4.18
CA GLU A 33 0.95 3.51 3.41
C GLU A 33 1.46 3.33 1.96
N THR A 34 1.90 4.40 1.30
CA THR A 34 2.44 4.30 -0.05
C THR A 34 3.76 3.54 -0.11
N GLU A 35 4.68 3.79 0.82
CA GLU A 35 5.98 3.11 0.86
C GLU A 35 5.84 1.62 1.21
N ALA A 36 4.97 1.29 2.18
CA ALA A 36 4.64 -0.10 2.51
C ALA A 36 4.00 -0.85 1.33
N ASN A 37 3.19 -0.16 0.52
CA ASN A 37 2.55 -0.78 -0.64
C ASN A 37 3.54 -1.02 -1.78
N GLU A 38 4.46 -0.09 -2.03
CA GLU A 38 5.55 -0.25 -3.00
C GLU A 38 6.49 -1.40 -2.62
N GLU A 39 6.79 -1.56 -1.34
CA GLU A 39 7.61 -2.66 -0.85
C GLU A 39 6.92 -4.02 -1.06
N ARG A 40 5.62 -4.12 -0.74
CA ARG A 40 4.82 -5.32 -1.02
C ARG A 40 4.81 -5.67 -2.51
N PHE A 41 4.66 -4.67 -3.38
CA PHE A 41 4.69 -4.87 -4.83
C PHE A 41 6.05 -5.37 -5.31
N ARG A 42 7.15 -4.78 -4.82
CA ARG A 42 8.52 -5.23 -5.12
C ARG A 42 8.76 -6.67 -4.67
N ARG A 43 8.33 -7.03 -3.45
CA ARG A 43 8.44 -8.42 -2.94
C ARG A 43 7.65 -9.40 -3.81
N LEU A 44 6.43 -9.02 -4.22
CA LEU A 44 5.60 -9.85 -5.09
C LEU A 44 6.22 -10.01 -6.48
N ASP A 45 6.76 -8.94 -7.06
CA ASP A 45 7.44 -8.98 -8.36
C ASP A 45 8.70 -9.85 -8.29
N CYS A 46 9.49 -9.73 -7.21
CA CYS A 46 10.63 -10.59 -6.95
C CYS A 46 10.22 -12.07 -6.79
N ALA A 47 9.14 -12.36 -6.07
CA ALA A 47 8.61 -13.72 -5.97
C ALA A 47 8.23 -14.27 -7.36
N LEU A 48 7.49 -13.49 -8.15
CA LEU A 48 7.11 -13.86 -9.52
C LEU A 48 8.32 -14.01 -10.46
N ALA A 49 9.40 -13.25 -10.25
CA ALA A 49 10.64 -13.37 -11.01
C ALA A 49 11.35 -14.70 -10.76
N GLN A 50 11.24 -15.26 -9.55
CA GLN A 50 11.80 -16.56 -9.17
C GLN A 50 10.99 -17.76 -9.68
N LEU A 51 9.75 -17.54 -10.14
CA LEU A 51 8.96 -18.56 -10.82
C LEU A 51 9.51 -18.82 -12.22
N ARG A 52 9.30 -20.06 -12.72
CA ARG A 52 9.56 -20.37 -14.12
C ARG A 52 8.63 -19.54 -15.00
N ALA A 53 9.09 -19.14 -16.19
CA ALA A 53 8.32 -18.31 -17.11
C ALA A 53 6.91 -18.88 -17.39
N ASP A 54 6.81 -20.19 -17.62
CA ASP A 54 5.53 -20.89 -17.79
C ASP A 54 4.58 -20.76 -16.58
N ASP A 55 5.13 -20.92 -15.37
CA ASP A 55 4.34 -20.90 -14.14
C ASP A 55 3.86 -19.47 -13.84
N ARG A 56 4.71 -18.47 -14.10
CA ARG A 56 4.35 -17.06 -14.06
C ARG A 56 3.26 -16.73 -15.08
N ALA A 57 3.38 -17.24 -16.32
CA ALA A 57 2.37 -17.01 -17.36
C ALA A 57 1.01 -17.58 -16.97
N LEU A 58 0.97 -18.78 -16.39
CA LEU A 58 -0.27 -19.40 -15.89
C LEU A 58 -0.95 -18.56 -14.81
N VAL A 59 -0.18 -18.09 -13.82
CA VAL A 59 -0.70 -17.22 -12.74
C VAL A 59 -1.15 -15.88 -13.31
N HIS A 60 -0.38 -15.28 -14.22
CA HIS A 60 -0.74 -14.01 -14.85
C HIS A 60 -2.04 -14.13 -15.65
N MET A 61 -2.17 -15.15 -16.50
CA MET A 61 -3.41 -15.36 -17.26
C MET A 61 -4.61 -15.65 -16.33
N PHE A 62 -4.41 -16.39 -15.23
CA PHE A 62 -5.49 -16.69 -14.29
C PHE A 62 -5.94 -15.47 -13.46
N TYR A 63 -5.00 -14.72 -12.87
CA TYR A 63 -5.33 -13.64 -11.92
C TYR A 63 -5.43 -12.26 -12.58
N LYS A 64 -4.65 -11.99 -13.63
CA LYS A 64 -4.66 -10.69 -14.33
C LYS A 64 -5.65 -10.65 -15.48
N GLN A 65 -5.79 -11.76 -16.19
CA GLN A 65 -6.66 -11.87 -17.37
C GLN A 65 -7.95 -12.66 -17.08
N GLU A 66 -8.14 -13.09 -15.82
CA GLU A 66 -9.33 -13.79 -15.33
C GLU A 66 -9.71 -15.03 -16.17
N LYS A 67 -8.70 -15.67 -16.78
CA LYS A 67 -8.90 -16.83 -17.65
C LYS A 67 -9.31 -18.06 -16.86
N THR A 68 -10.25 -18.81 -17.41
CA THR A 68 -10.67 -20.09 -16.85
C THR A 68 -9.59 -21.15 -17.06
N VAL A 69 -9.63 -22.22 -16.24
CA VAL A 69 -8.72 -23.37 -16.39
C VAL A 69 -8.84 -24.02 -17.76
N ASP A 70 -10.02 -23.97 -18.37
CA ASP A 70 -10.29 -24.51 -19.70
C ASP A 70 -9.61 -23.71 -20.81
N GLU A 71 -9.75 -22.38 -20.77
CA GLU A 71 -9.02 -21.48 -21.67
C GLU A 71 -7.51 -21.59 -21.50
N LEU A 72 -7.02 -21.70 -20.26
CA LEU A 72 -5.60 -21.89 -19.99
C LEU A 72 -5.08 -23.19 -20.61
N ALA A 73 -5.83 -24.28 -20.51
CA ALA A 73 -5.50 -25.54 -21.16
C ALA A 73 -5.46 -25.41 -22.69
N ALA A 74 -6.45 -24.72 -23.28
CA ALA A 74 -6.49 -24.46 -24.71
C ALA A 74 -5.32 -23.59 -25.20
N ILE A 75 -4.94 -22.55 -24.45
CA ILE A 75 -3.84 -21.63 -24.79
C ILE A 75 -2.47 -22.30 -24.63
N THR A 76 -2.28 -23.05 -23.53
CA THR A 76 -0.97 -23.66 -23.21
C THR A 76 -0.77 -25.05 -23.82
N GLY A 77 -1.80 -25.66 -24.41
CA GLY A 77 -1.77 -27.02 -24.95
C GLY A 77 -1.64 -28.11 -23.87
N LEU A 78 -1.84 -27.76 -22.59
CA LEU A 78 -1.79 -28.68 -21.46
C LEU A 78 -3.18 -29.26 -21.17
N SER A 79 -3.24 -30.42 -20.50
CA SER A 79 -4.51 -30.93 -19.99
C SER A 79 -5.00 -30.13 -18.79
N LEU A 80 -6.33 -30.08 -18.58
CA LEU A 80 -6.96 -29.41 -17.43
C LEU A 80 -6.35 -29.82 -16.10
N SER A 81 -6.07 -31.12 -15.92
CA SER A 81 -5.45 -31.66 -14.71
C SER A 81 -4.03 -31.11 -14.50
N ASN A 82 -3.25 -30.99 -15.58
CA ASN A 82 -1.90 -30.46 -15.51
C ASN A 82 -1.92 -28.97 -15.14
N VAL A 83 -2.82 -28.18 -15.76
CA VAL A 83 -3.02 -26.76 -15.43
C VAL A 83 -3.37 -26.59 -13.95
N LYS A 84 -4.32 -27.37 -13.41
CA LYS A 84 -4.70 -27.31 -11.98
C LYS A 84 -3.51 -27.65 -11.06
N VAL A 85 -2.78 -28.71 -11.36
CA VAL A 85 -1.61 -29.13 -10.55
C VAL A 85 -0.52 -28.07 -10.60
N ARG A 86 -0.24 -27.51 -11.78
CA ARG A 86 0.74 -26.42 -11.91
C ARG A 86 0.29 -25.19 -11.13
N LEU A 87 -0.95 -24.74 -11.29
CA LEU A 87 -1.50 -23.58 -10.56
C LEU A 87 -1.36 -23.77 -9.03
N HIS A 88 -1.68 -24.97 -8.53
CA HIS A 88 -1.54 -25.30 -7.12
C HIS A 88 -0.09 -25.27 -6.63
N ARG A 89 0.83 -25.91 -7.36
CA ARG A 89 2.26 -25.91 -7.05
C ARG A 89 2.85 -24.50 -7.11
N THR A 90 2.46 -23.72 -8.11
CA THR A 90 2.89 -22.34 -8.27
C THR A 90 2.42 -21.47 -7.12
N ARG A 91 1.15 -21.60 -6.69
CA ARG A 91 0.64 -20.88 -5.51
C ARG A 91 1.41 -21.24 -4.25
N LYS A 92 1.68 -22.53 -4.02
CA LYS A 92 2.46 -22.99 -2.86
C LYS A 92 3.90 -22.46 -2.89
N LYS A 93 4.51 -22.41 -4.08
CA LYS A 93 5.85 -21.86 -4.26
C LYS A 93 5.87 -20.35 -4.02
N LEU A 94 4.88 -19.62 -4.54
CA LEU A 94 4.73 -18.18 -4.29
C LEU A 94 4.60 -17.91 -2.79
N MET A 95 3.74 -18.65 -2.08
CA MET A 95 3.57 -18.52 -0.63
C MET A 95 4.87 -18.78 0.13
N SER A 96 5.60 -19.84 -0.22
CA SER A 96 6.90 -20.16 0.39
C SER A 96 7.95 -19.08 0.12
N LEU A 97 7.95 -18.47 -1.06
CA LEU A 97 8.86 -17.38 -1.41
C LEU A 97 8.52 -16.09 -0.66
N MET A 98 7.23 -15.78 -0.52
CA MET A 98 6.78 -14.61 0.25
C MET A 98 7.15 -14.75 1.72
N GLN A 99 6.89 -15.92 2.32
CA GLN A 99 7.29 -16.21 3.70
C GLN A 99 8.80 -16.08 3.91
N ALA A 100 9.62 -16.62 3.00
CA ALA A 100 11.06 -16.52 3.10
C ALA A 100 11.62 -15.09 2.93
N MET A 101 10.79 -14.12 2.53
CA MET A 101 11.16 -12.69 2.44
C MET A 101 10.58 -11.86 3.59
N GLU A 102 9.77 -12.46 4.47
CA GLU A 102 9.24 -11.83 5.68
C GLU A 102 10.13 -12.09 6.92
N ASP A 103 11.01 -13.10 6.87
CA ASP A 103 12.08 -13.40 7.84
C ASP A 103 13.41 -12.72 7.46
#